data_AF-F0FAR3-F1
#
_entry.id   AF-F0FAR3-F1
#
_cell.length_a   1.000
_cell.length_b   1.000
_cell.length_c   1.000
_cell.angle_alpha   90.00
_cell.angle_beta   90.00
_cell.angle_gamma   90.00
#
_symmetry.space_group_name_H-M   'P 1'
#
loop_
_entity.id
_entity.type
_entity.pdbx_description
1 polymer ?
#
loop_
_entity_poly.entity_id
_entity_poly.type
_entity_poly.pdbx_seq_one_letter_code
_entity_poly.pdbx_strand_id
1 'polypeptide(L)'
;MAKKQEQGTYEETLNHSEAVFLKYKKQLLIAVAALIVVVAGVILYRNFISAPREAEASTELAKSQMLFNGQQYDQALTGFQKVQSDYSSTAAGNLANLYVALCYAHQAKPDWAKALENAEKFSTSDDEMISPASQMALGDIYANNNQNDKAVDCFKKAAKMADAEAADDTNLSIAPLALRKAGILLESEGKKADALEIYKEIKKKYVNSPVYQDIDKYIERASN
;
A
#
# COMPACT_ATOMS: atom_id res chain seq x y z
N MET A 1 -60.04 18.75 -23.63
CA MET A 1 -59.71 19.39 -22.32
C MET A 1 -58.32 19.02 -21.78
N ALA A 2 -57.54 18.14 -22.43
CA ALA A 2 -56.22 17.71 -21.93
C ALA A 2 -55.08 18.75 -22.06
N LYS A 3 -55.07 19.61 -23.10
CA LYS A 3 -53.98 20.59 -23.33
C LYS A 3 -53.83 21.67 -22.25
N LYS A 4 -54.89 21.97 -21.50
CA LYS A 4 -54.90 23.06 -20.50
C LYS A 4 -54.38 22.59 -19.13
N GLN A 5 -54.46 21.30 -18.84
CA GLN A 5 -53.91 20.74 -17.61
C GLN A 5 -52.39 20.62 -17.68
N GLU A 6 -51.81 20.14 -18.79
CA GLU A 6 -50.35 20.08 -18.93
C GLU A 6 -49.68 21.47 -18.84
N GLN A 7 -50.22 22.50 -19.51
CA GLN A 7 -49.66 23.86 -19.46
C GLN A 7 -49.62 24.46 -18.04
N GLY A 8 -50.67 24.23 -17.24
CA GLY A 8 -50.72 24.71 -15.86
C GLY A 8 -49.68 24.05 -14.96
N THR A 9 -49.45 22.74 -15.12
CA THR A 9 -48.43 22.01 -14.34
C THR A 9 -47.01 22.42 -14.73
N TYR A 10 -46.74 22.70 -16.01
CA TYR A 10 -45.44 23.19 -16.48
C TYR A 10 -45.15 24.63 -16.04
N GLU A 11 -46.12 25.54 -16.10
CA GLU A 11 -45.95 26.93 -15.67
C GLU A 11 -45.85 27.09 -14.14
N GLU A 12 -46.58 26.29 -13.35
CA GLU A 12 -46.45 26.29 -11.88
C GLU A 12 -45.11 25.72 -11.41
N THR A 13 -44.63 24.65 -12.04
CA THR A 13 -43.32 24.05 -11.70
C THR A 13 -42.16 24.99 -12.09
N LEU A 14 -42.26 25.67 -13.24
CA LEU A 14 -41.32 26.73 -13.62
C LEU A 14 -41.34 27.89 -12.61
N ASN A 15 -42.51 28.46 -12.30
CA ASN A 15 -42.63 29.56 -11.34
C ASN A 15 -42.09 29.21 -9.95
N HIS A 16 -42.32 28.00 -9.46
CA HIS A 16 -41.81 27.57 -8.16
C HIS A 16 -40.30 27.33 -8.18
N SER A 17 -39.74 26.83 -9.29
CA SER A 17 -38.29 26.67 -9.46
C SER A 17 -37.55 28.01 -9.61
N GLU A 18 -38.15 28.97 -10.34
CA GLU A 18 -37.61 30.33 -10.53
C GLU A 18 -37.69 31.16 -9.24
N ALA A 19 -38.79 31.07 -8.49
CA ALA A 19 -38.95 31.77 -7.22
C ALA A 19 -37.98 31.25 -6.13
N VAL A 20 -37.75 29.94 -6.07
CA VAL A 20 -36.76 29.34 -5.15
C VAL A 20 -35.34 29.70 -5.60
N PHE A 21 -35.04 29.63 -6.90
CA PHE A 21 -33.74 30.03 -7.44
C PHE A 21 -33.43 31.50 -7.14
N LEU A 22 -34.36 32.42 -7.39
CA LEU A 22 -34.19 33.85 -7.09
C LEU A 22 -34.04 34.12 -5.59
N LYS A 23 -34.78 33.39 -4.74
CA LYS A 23 -34.73 33.52 -3.28
C LYS A 23 -33.37 33.11 -2.70
N TYR A 24 -32.76 32.04 -3.22
CA TYR A 24 -31.47 31.51 -2.74
C TYR A 24 -30.26 31.90 -3.62
N LYS A 25 -30.46 32.63 -4.73
CA LYS A 25 -29.42 33.01 -5.70
C LYS A 25 -28.16 33.60 -5.04
N LYS A 26 -28.32 34.49 -4.07
CA LYS A 26 -27.18 35.10 -3.35
C LYS A 26 -26.40 34.08 -2.50
N GLN A 27 -27.10 33.18 -1.81
CA GLN A 27 -26.48 32.13 -1.00
C GLN A 27 -25.81 31.07 -1.88
N LEU A 28 -26.43 30.72 -3.01
CA LEU A 28 -25.82 29.84 -4.02
C LEU A 28 -24.55 30.47 -4.63
N LEU A 29 -24.57 31.77 -4.97
CA LEU A 29 -23.39 32.46 -5.47
C LEU A 29 -22.25 32.52 -4.44
N ILE A 30 -22.56 32.76 -3.16
CA ILE A 30 -21.57 32.72 -2.07
C ILE A 30 -21.01 31.30 -1.90
N ALA A 31 -21.86 30.28 -1.94
CA ALA A 31 -21.43 28.88 -1.83
C ALA A 31 -20.51 28.47 -3.00
N VAL A 32 -20.85 28.85 -4.23
CA VAL A 32 -20.02 28.62 -5.41
C VAL A 32 -18.70 29.40 -5.33
N ALA A 33 -18.73 30.66 -4.90
CA ALA A 33 -17.51 31.45 -4.71
C ALA A 33 -16.59 30.84 -3.62
N ALA A 34 -17.16 30.39 -2.50
CA ALA A 34 -16.43 29.70 -1.45
C ALA A 34 -15.81 28.38 -1.98
N LEU A 35 -16.56 27.61 -2.77
CA LEU A 35 -16.06 26.40 -3.41
C LEU A 35 -14.87 26.71 -4.35
N ILE A 36 -14.97 27.75 -5.18
CA ILE A 36 -13.89 28.18 -6.07
C ILE A 36 -12.64 28.56 -5.27
N VAL A 37 -12.79 29.32 -4.16
CA VAL A 37 -11.67 29.70 -3.29
C VAL A 37 -11.00 28.47 -2.67
N VAL A 38 -11.79 27.48 -2.23
CA VAL A 38 -11.25 26.21 -1.70
C VAL A 38 -10.48 25.46 -2.79
N VAL A 39 -11.05 25.30 -3.98
CA VAL A 39 -10.40 24.61 -5.12
C VAL A 39 -9.11 25.34 -5.52
N ALA A 40 -9.13 26.67 -5.62
CA ALA A 40 -7.95 27.48 -5.92
C ALA A 40 -6.87 27.33 -4.84
N GLY A 41 -7.26 27.36 -3.56
CA GLY A 41 -6.36 27.10 -2.44
C GLY A 41 -5.70 25.72 -2.51
N VAL A 42 -6.46 24.68 -2.85
CA VAL A 42 -5.93 23.32 -3.04
C VAL A 42 -4.94 23.26 -4.20
N ILE A 43 -5.26 23.90 -5.34
CA ILE A 43 -4.37 23.94 -6.51
C ILE A 43 -3.05 24.65 -6.16
N LEU A 44 -3.13 25.81 -5.51
CA LEU A 44 -1.96 26.57 -5.09
C LEU A 44 -1.10 25.78 -4.10
N TYR A 45 -1.71 25.16 -3.08
CA TYR A 45 -1.00 24.32 -2.12
C TYR A 45 -0.30 23.15 -2.81
N ARG A 46 -0.99 22.45 -3.73
CA ARG A 46 -0.40 21.33 -4.47
C ARG A 46 0.81 21.76 -5.30
N ASN A 47 0.67 22.83 -6.08
CA ASN A 47 1.71 23.23 -7.04
C ASN A 47 2.90 23.95 -6.40
N PHE A 48 2.68 24.76 -5.37
CA PHE A 48 3.73 25.59 -4.78
C PHE A 48 4.33 25.03 -3.49
N ILE A 49 3.67 24.08 -2.83
CA ILE A 49 4.13 23.52 -1.55
C ILE A 49 4.31 22.02 -1.65
N SER A 50 3.25 21.27 -1.98
CA SER A 50 3.29 19.80 -1.94
C SER A 50 4.21 19.18 -2.98
N ALA A 51 4.09 19.58 -4.25
CA ALA A 51 4.86 18.97 -5.35
C ALA A 51 6.36 19.28 -5.27
N PRO A 52 6.82 20.53 -5.00
CA PRO A 52 8.24 20.80 -4.81
C PRO A 52 8.83 20.03 -3.62
N ARG A 53 8.09 19.93 -2.52
CA ARG A 53 8.51 19.19 -1.33
C ARG A 53 8.62 17.69 -1.58
N GLU A 54 7.70 17.11 -2.36
CA GLU A 54 7.79 15.71 -2.81
C GLU A 54 9.03 15.47 -3.68
N ALA A 55 9.34 16.38 -4.62
CA ALA A 55 10.49 16.27 -5.49
C ALA A 55 11.82 16.33 -4.71
N GLU A 56 11.91 17.23 -3.72
CA GLU A 56 13.08 17.31 -2.82
C GLU A 56 13.21 16.04 -1.96
N ALA A 57 12.11 15.60 -1.36
CA ALA A 57 12.06 14.36 -0.58
C ALA A 57 12.51 13.14 -1.40
N SER A 58 12.02 13.02 -2.63
CA SER A 58 12.38 11.94 -3.56
C SER A 58 13.87 11.99 -3.94
N THR A 59 14.44 13.17 -4.09
CA THR A 59 15.88 13.36 -4.38
C THR A 59 16.74 12.89 -3.22
N GLU A 60 16.38 13.27 -1.99
CA GLU A 60 17.09 12.84 -0.77
C GLU A 60 16.91 11.32 -0.52
N LEU A 61 15.72 10.79 -0.80
CA LEU A 61 15.44 9.35 -0.73
C LEU A 61 16.33 8.58 -1.71
N ALA A 62 16.45 9.04 -2.96
CA ALA A 62 17.26 8.38 -3.99
C ALA A 62 18.74 8.29 -3.61
N LYS A 63 19.29 9.35 -2.98
CA LYS A 63 20.67 9.31 -2.44
C LYS A 63 20.85 8.19 -1.42
N SER A 64 19.87 8.02 -0.54
CA SER A 64 19.88 7.00 0.51
C SER A 64 19.68 5.59 -0.07
N GLN A 65 18.86 5.44 -1.12
CA GLN A 65 18.70 4.19 -1.86
C GLN A 65 20.00 3.74 -2.53
N MET A 66 20.82 4.65 -3.05
CA MET A 66 22.14 4.28 -3.59
C MET A 66 23.04 3.66 -2.52
N LEU A 67 23.07 4.23 -1.31
CA LEU A 67 23.82 3.68 -0.17
C LEU A 67 23.26 2.32 0.25
N PHE A 68 21.93 2.19 0.31
CA PHE A 68 21.24 0.93 0.64
C PHE A 68 21.60 -0.18 -0.35
N ASN A 69 21.56 0.12 -1.66
CA ASN A 69 21.91 -0.82 -2.71
C ASN A 69 23.40 -1.21 -2.67
N GLY A 70 24.26 -0.30 -2.20
CA GLY A 70 25.66 -0.57 -1.87
C GLY A 70 25.86 -1.32 -0.55
N GLN A 71 24.78 -1.76 0.13
CA GLN A 71 24.79 -2.43 1.43
C GLN A 71 25.39 -1.59 2.57
N GLN A 72 25.46 -0.27 2.40
CA GLN A 72 25.94 0.69 3.40
C GLN A 72 24.79 1.08 4.35
N TYR A 73 24.22 0.09 5.04
CA TYR A 73 22.95 0.24 5.76
C TYR A 73 22.96 1.32 6.84
N ASP A 74 24.07 1.52 7.57
CA ASP A 74 24.18 2.55 8.60
C ASP A 74 24.13 3.98 8.03
N GLN A 75 24.79 4.19 6.88
CA GLN A 75 24.78 5.48 6.20
C GLN A 75 23.43 5.73 5.53
N ALA A 76 22.87 4.70 4.88
CA ALA A 76 21.54 4.74 4.30
C ALA A 76 20.46 5.05 5.34
N LEU A 77 20.54 4.43 6.52
CA LEU A 77 19.62 4.64 7.64
C LEU A 77 19.56 6.10 8.04
N THR A 78 20.71 6.77 8.18
CA THR A 78 20.76 8.19 8.54
C THR A 78 20.04 9.06 7.51
N GLY A 79 20.25 8.78 6.22
CA GLY A 79 19.59 9.48 5.13
C GLY A 79 18.07 9.23 5.10
N PHE A 80 17.64 7.98 5.26
CA PHE A 80 16.23 7.63 5.30
C PHE A 80 15.51 8.21 6.52
N GLN A 81 16.13 8.25 7.70
CA GLN A 81 15.56 8.89 8.90
C GLN A 81 15.37 10.39 8.72
N LYS A 82 16.30 11.06 8.02
CA LYS A 82 16.13 12.45 7.62
C LYS A 82 14.92 12.60 6.70
N VAL A 83 14.77 11.74 5.70
CA VAL A 83 13.61 11.79 4.80
C VAL A 83 12.29 11.55 5.56
N GLN A 84 12.28 10.52 6.41
CA GLN A 84 11.14 10.14 7.26
C GLN A 84 10.67 11.28 8.16
N SER A 85 11.59 12.04 8.75
CA SER A 85 11.28 13.14 9.67
C SER A 85 10.93 14.43 8.93
N ASP A 86 11.79 14.90 8.02
CA ASP A 86 11.65 16.18 7.32
C ASP A 86 10.50 16.17 6.31
N TYR A 87 10.14 14.99 5.78
CA TYR A 87 9.16 14.84 4.70
C TYR A 87 8.05 13.83 5.03
N SER A 88 7.72 13.64 6.30
CA SER A 88 6.64 12.71 6.74
C SER A 88 5.29 12.85 6.03
N SER A 89 4.98 14.02 5.46
CA SER A 89 3.74 14.29 4.71
C SER A 89 3.80 13.91 3.22
N THR A 90 4.93 13.39 2.72
CA THR A 90 5.15 13.07 1.30
C THR A 90 5.12 11.56 1.07
N ALA A 91 4.93 11.13 -0.18
CA ALA A 91 5.00 9.73 -0.56
C ALA A 91 6.42 9.16 -0.33
N ALA A 92 7.46 9.95 -0.62
CA ALA A 92 8.84 9.62 -0.30
C ALA A 92 9.07 9.46 1.23
N GLY A 93 8.46 10.30 2.06
CA GLY A 93 8.49 10.15 3.52
C GLY A 93 7.80 8.88 4.01
N ASN A 94 6.65 8.52 3.42
CA ASN A 94 6.01 7.24 3.68
C ASN A 94 6.93 6.07 3.31
N LEU A 95 7.49 6.08 2.10
CA LEU A 95 8.41 5.05 1.62
C LEU A 95 9.70 4.96 2.47
N ALA A 96 10.17 6.08 3.02
CA ALA A 96 11.30 6.09 3.94
C ALA A 96 11.06 5.25 5.20
N ASN A 97 9.82 5.14 5.71
CA ASN A 97 9.51 4.24 6.83
C ASN A 97 9.92 2.79 6.53
N LEU A 98 9.56 2.29 5.33
CA LEU A 98 9.90 0.95 4.88
C LEU A 98 11.43 0.77 4.78
N TYR A 99 12.12 1.75 4.20
CA TYR A 99 13.58 1.67 4.07
C TYR A 99 14.32 1.76 5.42
N VAL A 100 13.85 2.58 6.36
CA VAL A 100 14.37 2.60 7.73
C VAL A 100 14.23 1.23 8.38
N ALA A 101 13.07 0.58 8.22
CA ALA A 101 12.85 -0.77 8.72
C ALA A 101 13.82 -1.79 8.11
N LEU A 102 13.99 -1.76 6.78
CA LEU A 102 14.91 -2.64 6.07
C LEU A 102 16.36 -2.40 6.49
N CYS A 103 16.78 -1.15 6.68
CA CYS A 103 18.11 -0.83 7.21
C CYS A 103 18.34 -1.51 8.56
N TYR A 104 17.41 -1.37 9.52
CA TYR A 104 17.52 -2.03 10.81
C TYR A 104 17.55 -3.56 10.71
N ALA A 105 16.82 -4.14 9.75
CA ALA A 105 16.78 -5.58 9.51
C ALA A 105 18.07 -6.13 8.86
N HIS A 106 18.77 -5.32 8.06
CA HIS A 106 19.93 -5.76 7.26
C HIS A 106 21.31 -5.35 7.82
N GLN A 107 21.34 -4.60 8.91
CA GLN A 107 22.58 -4.32 9.65
C GLN A 107 23.31 -5.60 10.08
N ALA A 108 24.63 -5.50 10.28
CA ALA A 108 25.44 -6.64 10.75
C ALA A 108 24.94 -7.24 12.08
N LYS A 109 24.29 -6.41 12.91
CA LYS A 109 23.51 -6.82 14.08
C LYS A 109 22.11 -6.22 13.96
N PRO A 110 21.13 -6.99 13.43
CA PRO A 110 19.79 -6.45 13.19
C PRO A 110 19.09 -6.00 14.48
N ASP A 111 18.45 -4.84 14.43
CA ASP A 111 17.58 -4.32 15.48
C ASP A 111 16.12 -4.59 15.10
N TRP A 112 15.66 -5.81 15.34
CA TRP A 112 14.34 -6.28 14.91
C TRP A 112 13.18 -5.50 15.53
N ALA A 113 13.35 -4.98 16.75
CA ALA A 113 12.32 -4.18 17.41
C ALA A 113 12.11 -2.84 16.70
N LYS A 114 13.20 -2.14 16.34
CA LYS A 114 13.11 -0.91 15.55
C LYS A 114 12.69 -1.16 14.11
N ALA A 115 13.12 -2.28 13.53
CA ALA A 115 12.65 -2.68 12.21
C ALA A 115 11.11 -2.79 12.22
N LEU A 116 10.55 -3.45 13.23
CA LEU A 116 9.10 -3.60 13.38
C LEU A 116 8.41 -2.25 13.57
N GLU A 117 8.91 -1.43 14.49
CA GLU A 117 8.35 -0.09 14.77
C GLU A 117 8.23 0.77 13.49
N ASN A 118 9.21 0.67 12.59
CA ASN A 118 9.21 1.46 11.35
C ASN A 118 8.43 0.78 10.23
N ALA A 119 8.44 -0.55 10.14
CA ALA A 119 7.67 -1.28 9.13
C ALA A 119 6.16 -1.07 9.31
N GLU A 120 5.68 -1.01 10.55
CA GLU A 120 4.26 -0.75 10.87
C GLU A 120 3.82 0.69 10.53
N LYS A 121 4.76 1.64 10.39
CA LYS A 121 4.46 3.03 10.00
C LYS A 121 4.27 3.20 8.49
N PHE A 122 4.74 2.25 7.67
CA PHE A 122 4.54 2.30 6.23
C PHE A 122 3.06 2.09 5.89
N SER A 123 2.49 3.04 5.17
CA SER A 123 1.12 2.94 4.64
C SER A 123 1.15 2.34 3.24
N THR A 124 0.38 1.28 3.03
CA THR A 124 0.23 0.64 1.72
C THR A 124 -0.71 1.41 0.80
N SER A 125 -0.53 1.21 -0.50
CA SER A 125 -1.39 1.66 -1.60
C SER A 125 -1.78 0.49 -2.50
N ASP A 126 -2.70 0.76 -3.44
CA ASP A 126 -3.05 -0.15 -4.52
C ASP A 126 -1.95 -0.05 -5.59
N ASP A 127 -0.91 -0.87 -5.44
CA ASP A 127 0.19 -1.00 -6.38
C ASP A 127 0.69 -2.45 -6.43
N GLU A 128 1.22 -2.87 -7.59
CA GLU A 128 1.55 -4.27 -7.85
C GLU A 128 2.83 -4.75 -7.13
N MET A 129 3.67 -3.84 -6.64
CA MET A 129 5.05 -4.19 -6.27
C MET A 129 5.47 -3.74 -4.86
N ILE A 130 5.42 -2.44 -4.57
CA ILE A 130 5.95 -1.88 -3.32
C ILE A 130 5.09 -2.34 -2.14
N SER A 131 3.77 -2.16 -2.24
CA SER A 131 2.88 -2.49 -1.13
C SER A 131 2.84 -4.00 -0.82
N PRO A 132 2.73 -4.91 -1.81
CA PRO A 132 2.88 -6.33 -1.57
C PRO A 132 4.25 -6.72 -1.00
N ALA A 133 5.35 -6.18 -1.55
CA ALA A 133 6.69 -6.46 -1.03
C ALA A 133 6.88 -5.94 0.41
N SER A 134 6.28 -4.80 0.76
CA SER A 134 6.30 -4.25 2.11
C SER A 134 5.63 -5.19 3.11
N GLN A 135 4.51 -5.82 2.75
CA GLN A 135 3.83 -6.78 3.62
C GLN A 135 4.64 -8.07 3.75
N MET A 136 5.31 -8.50 2.68
CA MET A 136 6.22 -9.64 2.76
C MET A 136 7.41 -9.32 3.70
N ALA A 137 8.00 -8.13 3.60
CA ALA A 137 9.07 -7.69 4.50
C ALA A 137 8.60 -7.55 5.97
N LEU A 138 7.40 -7.00 6.19
CA LEU A 138 6.78 -6.92 7.51
C LEU A 138 6.56 -8.33 8.11
N GLY A 139 6.16 -9.30 7.29
CA GLY A 139 6.06 -10.70 7.70
C GLY A 139 7.40 -11.27 8.18
N ASP A 140 8.47 -11.04 7.42
CA ASP A 140 9.83 -11.46 7.83
C ASP A 140 10.25 -10.78 9.15
N ILE A 141 9.95 -9.49 9.31
CA ILE A 141 10.25 -8.73 10.53
C ILE A 141 9.45 -9.24 11.73
N TYR A 142 8.17 -9.57 11.56
CA TYR A 142 7.36 -10.18 12.62
C TYR A 142 7.91 -11.54 13.04
N ALA A 143 8.30 -12.40 12.08
CA ALA A 143 8.88 -13.71 12.38
C ALA A 143 10.19 -13.57 13.18
N ASN A 144 11.05 -12.62 12.83
CA ASN A 144 12.28 -12.34 13.60
C ASN A 144 12.01 -11.70 14.99
N ASN A 145 10.81 -11.16 15.21
CA ASN A 145 10.32 -10.75 16.53
C ASN A 145 9.51 -11.84 17.25
N ASN A 146 9.55 -13.10 16.77
CA ASN A 146 8.80 -14.24 17.30
C ASN A 146 7.26 -14.04 17.27
N GLN A 147 6.75 -13.20 16.38
CA GLN A 147 5.32 -12.97 16.17
C GLN A 147 4.83 -13.74 14.93
N ASN A 148 4.94 -15.06 14.97
CA ASN A 148 4.78 -15.92 13.80
C ASN A 148 3.36 -15.89 13.19
N ASP A 149 2.31 -15.85 14.02
CA ASP A 149 0.93 -15.77 13.50
C ASP A 149 0.73 -14.48 12.67
N LYS A 150 1.21 -13.34 13.16
CA LYS A 150 1.17 -12.07 12.40
C LYS A 150 2.05 -12.12 11.15
N ALA A 151 3.18 -12.83 11.21
CA ALA A 151 4.03 -13.01 10.06
C ALA A 151 3.30 -13.77 8.93
N VAL A 152 2.64 -14.88 9.27
CA VAL A 152 1.81 -15.65 8.34
C VAL A 152 0.71 -14.79 7.72
N ASP A 153 0.02 -13.97 8.54
CA ASP A 153 -1.02 -13.06 8.04
C ASP A 153 -0.46 -12.02 7.06
N CYS A 154 0.70 -11.45 7.36
CA CYS A 154 1.37 -10.49 6.47
C CYS A 154 1.80 -11.12 5.15
N PHE A 155 2.34 -12.35 5.17
CA PHE A 155 2.69 -13.08 3.96
C PHE A 155 1.47 -13.40 3.09
N LYS A 156 0.37 -13.86 3.69
CA LYS A 156 -0.89 -14.10 2.96
C LYS A 156 -1.46 -12.80 2.38
N LYS A 157 -1.40 -11.71 3.15
CA LYS A 157 -1.81 -10.38 2.69
C LYS A 157 -0.94 -9.89 1.53
N ALA A 158 0.38 -10.07 1.60
CA ALA A 158 1.29 -9.74 0.51
C ALA A 158 0.90 -10.47 -0.79
N ALA A 159 0.61 -11.77 -0.71
CA ALA A 159 0.20 -12.54 -1.87
C ALA A 159 -1.13 -12.06 -2.46
N LYS A 160 -2.13 -11.82 -1.61
CA LYS A 160 -3.43 -11.30 -2.03
C LYS A 160 -3.30 -9.93 -2.71
N MET A 161 -2.49 -9.03 -2.16
CA MET A 161 -2.29 -7.69 -2.73
C MET A 161 -1.58 -7.77 -4.08
N ALA A 162 -0.53 -8.59 -4.19
CA ALA A 162 0.19 -8.78 -5.45
C ALA A 162 -0.72 -9.36 -6.54
N ASP A 163 -1.55 -10.35 -6.19
CA ASP A 163 -2.50 -10.96 -7.14
C ASP A 163 -3.59 -9.99 -7.58
N ALA A 164 -4.11 -9.15 -6.68
CA ALA A 164 -5.20 -8.22 -6.98
C ALA A 164 -4.83 -7.15 -8.02
N GLU A 165 -3.56 -6.77 -8.08
CA GLU A 165 -3.06 -5.74 -9.01
C GLU A 165 -2.40 -6.35 -10.26
N ALA A 166 -2.27 -7.68 -10.34
CA ALA A 166 -1.68 -8.36 -11.48
C ALA A 166 -2.68 -8.46 -12.65
N ALA A 167 -2.19 -8.31 -13.89
CA ALA A 167 -3.03 -8.30 -15.09
C ALA A 167 -3.92 -9.56 -15.27
N ASP A 168 -3.45 -10.72 -14.81
CA ASP A 168 -4.14 -12.02 -14.91
C ASP A 168 -4.58 -12.55 -13.53
N ASP A 169 -4.82 -11.66 -12.56
CA ASP A 169 -5.15 -11.98 -11.15
C ASP A 169 -4.13 -12.94 -10.46
N THR A 170 -2.93 -13.00 -11.03
CA THR A 170 -1.88 -13.97 -10.71
C THR A 170 -0.52 -13.33 -10.86
N ASN A 171 0.08 -12.97 -9.72
CA ASN A 171 1.45 -12.47 -9.68
C ASN A 171 2.43 -13.65 -9.62
N LEU A 172 3.39 -13.70 -10.54
CA LEU A 172 4.34 -14.83 -10.64
C LEU A 172 5.63 -14.63 -9.82
N SER A 173 5.73 -13.53 -9.09
CA SER A 173 6.94 -13.12 -8.37
C SER A 173 6.73 -13.08 -6.86
N ILE A 174 6.00 -12.08 -6.35
CA ILE A 174 5.81 -11.82 -4.92
C ILE A 174 4.86 -12.83 -4.29
N ALA A 175 3.70 -13.08 -4.91
CA ALA A 175 2.66 -13.91 -4.32
C ALA A 175 3.11 -15.35 -3.98
N PRO A 176 3.68 -16.13 -4.91
CA PRO A 176 4.14 -17.49 -4.60
C PRO A 176 5.31 -17.50 -3.60
N LEU A 177 6.17 -16.47 -3.59
CA LEU A 177 7.26 -16.35 -2.63
C LEU A 177 6.75 -16.08 -1.22
N ALA A 178 5.79 -15.16 -1.07
CA ALA A 178 5.18 -14.84 0.21
C ALA A 178 4.42 -16.05 0.77
N LEU A 179 3.61 -16.72 -0.05
CA LEU A 179 2.91 -17.94 0.37
C LEU A 179 3.90 -19.05 0.77
N ARG A 180 5.00 -19.24 0.03
CA ARG A 180 6.01 -20.22 0.43
C ARG A 180 6.61 -19.90 1.80
N LYS A 181 6.89 -18.61 2.09
CA LYS A 181 7.35 -18.17 3.43
C LYS A 181 6.32 -18.50 4.51
N ALA A 182 5.04 -18.25 4.26
CA ALA A 182 3.96 -18.61 5.18
C ALA A 182 3.92 -20.12 5.45
N GLY A 183 3.98 -20.94 4.41
CA GLY A 183 3.99 -22.40 4.55
C GLY A 183 5.20 -22.91 5.34
N ILE A 184 6.40 -22.39 5.06
CA ILE A 184 7.63 -22.77 5.78
C ILE A 184 7.51 -22.43 7.27
N LEU A 185 6.99 -21.24 7.58
CA LEU A 185 6.82 -20.82 8.96
C LEU A 185 5.81 -21.70 9.70
N LEU A 186 4.64 -21.95 9.12
CA LEU A 186 3.62 -22.85 9.68
C LEU A 186 4.17 -24.26 9.91
N GLU A 187 4.92 -24.79 8.94
CA GLU A 187 5.54 -26.09 9.06
C GLU A 187 6.55 -26.15 10.22
N SER A 188 7.34 -25.09 10.41
CA SER A 188 8.28 -24.97 11.54
C SER A 188 7.58 -24.93 12.91
N GLU A 189 6.31 -24.50 12.95
CA GLU A 189 5.47 -24.53 14.15
C GLU A 189 4.70 -25.84 14.32
N GLY A 190 4.94 -26.84 13.46
CA GLY A 190 4.23 -28.12 13.49
C GLY A 190 2.82 -28.08 12.88
N LYS A 191 2.38 -26.94 12.33
CA LYS A 191 1.08 -26.76 11.64
C LYS A 191 1.16 -27.30 10.20
N LYS A 192 1.58 -28.56 10.04
CA LYS A 192 1.84 -29.19 8.73
C LYS A 192 0.62 -29.21 7.79
N ALA A 193 -0.58 -29.43 8.33
CA ALA A 193 -1.80 -29.44 7.53
C ALA A 193 -2.06 -28.06 6.88
N ASP A 194 -1.90 -26.98 7.64
CA ASP A 194 -2.08 -25.62 7.12
C ASP A 194 -1.00 -25.26 6.09
N ALA A 195 0.26 -25.67 6.35
CA ALA A 195 1.35 -25.49 5.40
C ALA A 195 1.11 -26.25 4.08
N LEU A 196 0.63 -27.49 4.17
CA LEU A 196 0.32 -28.33 3.02
C LEU A 196 -0.72 -27.70 2.11
N GLU A 197 -1.78 -27.10 2.67
CA GLU A 197 -2.79 -26.42 1.87
C GLU A 197 -2.21 -25.21 1.13
N ILE A 198 -1.34 -24.41 1.77
CA ILE A 198 -0.64 -23.31 1.11
C ILE A 198 0.26 -23.83 -0.03
N TYR A 199 1.02 -24.90 0.19
CA TYR A 199 1.90 -25.44 -0.84
C TYR A 199 1.11 -25.99 -2.06
N LYS A 200 -0.03 -26.63 -1.82
CA LYS A 200 -0.95 -27.06 -2.89
C LYS A 200 -1.56 -25.89 -3.64
N GLU A 201 -1.93 -24.81 -2.95
CA GLU A 201 -2.38 -23.57 -3.58
C GLU A 201 -1.31 -23.03 -4.53
N ILE A 202 -0.05 -22.99 -4.06
CA ILE A 202 1.07 -22.52 -4.89
C ILE A 202 1.20 -23.38 -6.15
N LYS A 203 1.18 -24.71 -5.99
CA LYS A 203 1.24 -25.66 -7.10
C LYS A 203 0.11 -25.46 -8.10
N LYS A 204 -1.11 -25.20 -7.63
CA LYS A 204 -2.28 -25.06 -8.49
C LYS A 204 -2.31 -23.73 -9.24
N LYS A 205 -2.01 -22.61 -8.56
CA LYS A 205 -2.23 -21.26 -9.08
C LYS A 205 -1.02 -20.71 -9.85
N TYR A 206 0.19 -20.83 -9.32
CA TYR A 206 1.37 -20.13 -9.86
C TYR A 206 2.24 -21.03 -10.74
N VAL A 207 1.62 -21.74 -11.69
CA VAL A 207 2.26 -22.79 -12.52
C VAL A 207 3.48 -22.32 -13.31
N ASN A 208 3.54 -21.02 -13.63
CA ASN A 208 4.63 -20.40 -14.38
C ASN A 208 5.66 -19.69 -13.50
N SER A 209 5.53 -19.77 -12.16
CA SER A 209 6.48 -19.13 -11.24
C SER A 209 7.72 -20.01 -11.02
N PRO A 210 8.89 -19.43 -10.70
CA PRO A 210 10.06 -20.20 -10.29
C PRO A 210 9.80 -21.10 -9.07
N VAL A 211 8.93 -20.66 -8.15
CA VAL A 211 8.56 -21.41 -6.93
C VAL A 211 7.82 -22.71 -7.25
N TYR A 212 7.06 -22.75 -8.35
CA TYR A 212 6.36 -23.96 -8.76
C TYR A 212 7.30 -25.14 -9.01
N GLN A 213 8.53 -24.87 -9.45
CA GLN A 213 9.49 -25.92 -9.84
C GLN A 213 9.94 -26.78 -8.66
N ASP A 214 9.97 -26.23 -7.44
CA ASP A 214 10.45 -26.95 -6.25
C ASP A 214 9.36 -27.17 -5.18
N ILE A 215 8.14 -26.67 -5.39
CA ILE A 215 7.07 -26.75 -4.39
C ILE A 215 6.64 -28.19 -4.04
N ASP A 216 6.77 -29.14 -4.96
CA ASP A 216 6.42 -30.55 -4.71
C ASP A 216 7.23 -31.15 -3.55
N LYS A 217 8.48 -30.70 -3.35
CA LYS A 217 9.33 -31.12 -2.22
C LYS A 217 8.74 -30.69 -0.88
N TYR A 218 8.13 -29.51 -0.84
CA TYR A 218 7.48 -28.98 0.36
C TYR A 218 6.15 -29.68 0.63
N ILE A 219 5.39 -30.00 -0.42
CA ILE A 219 4.16 -30.81 -0.33
C ILE A 219 4.48 -32.19 0.24
N GLU A 220 5.50 -32.88 -0.29
CA GLU A 220 5.91 -34.19 0.20
C GLU A 220 6.33 -34.12 1.67
N ARG A 221 7.16 -33.13 2.04
CA ARG A 221 7.64 -32.96 3.42
C ARG A 221 6.52 -32.69 4.42
N ALA A 222 5.52 -31.89 4.04
CA ALA A 222 4.38 -31.57 4.89
C ALA A 222 3.31 -32.69 4.94
N SER A 223 3.33 -33.62 3.98
CA SER A 223 2.41 -34.77 3.93
C SER A 223 2.85 -35.97 4.79
N ASN A 224 4.13 -35.99 5.18
CA ASN A 224 4.75 -37.00 6.05
C ASN A 224 4.86 -36.52 7.49
#